data_AF-A0A972N833-F1
#
_entry.id   AF-A0A972N833-F1
#
_cell.length_a   1.000
_cell.length_b   1.000
_cell.length_c   1.000
_cell.angle_alpha   90.00
_cell.angle_beta   90.00
_cell.angle_gamma   90.00
#
_symmetry.space_group_name_H-M   'P 1'
#
loop_
_entity.id
_entity.type
_entity.pdbx_description
1 polymer ?
#
loop_
_entity_poly.entity_id
_entity_poly.type
_entity_poly.pdbx_seq_one_letter_code
_entity_poly.pdbx_strand_id
1 'polypeptide(L)'
;MIRLGCAVRVLGKPGLKPYDTRRWQSGPHLSVSLAYVRDILHYLHKADIRMYRLASDLAPYITHPDFPEFHHQIDEALAELAHVGSLAREYGIRLTFHAPSHVVLSSSNPALVEQGMRTLNVLARMLNEMHLGPESVVVLHVGGGYENPAAALERFCRHVDQLPPETRQRLALEHDDTTFDLMDVLTVHERTGIPVVFDFLHHRLLNRGRVPLDEAVDMALRTWPTNVRAKLHLASPSTAARRVERKNPVTGERFVTVHPPLLHQHSDFIHPFDAIELLDSLRGRDVDVMVEAGGHDIALGKLRQDLQRLAPHLAAEVAGAPGRAVEETILTWEEWAGVEEEDGDRVLVVVMNNPRDFEIARDEGWYRIPVERAPDMVAADYLAFYLTKVFGPERWSIPYIAPVRRYRLARRRELLPEEGDHPRADAWYYKVEIGPLRRLPHPIPSRRLRRVTFIPTTLRRLLEAEEINDLWLGPTAQEQLYKALIRYRVPAVQEPAVGEGHTPYQGGIDIPCVDGVVRVLIADEEGAWEEDERTVILVPPEKVLGQLDAVVEQVLDRVRERGDTKPQDAESSLPHRFR
;
A
#
# COMPACT_ATOMS: atom_id res chain seq x y z
N MET A 1 -0.85 6.13 -24.70
CA MET A 1 -1.76 5.50 -23.71
C MET A 1 -1.43 6.10 -22.37
N ILE A 2 -2.42 6.54 -21.60
CA ILE A 2 -2.19 7.28 -20.34
C ILE A 2 -2.15 6.28 -19.18
N ARG A 3 -1.11 6.29 -18.34
CA ARG A 3 -1.08 5.47 -17.11
C ARG A 3 -1.32 6.33 -15.88
N LEU A 4 -2.12 5.83 -14.95
CA LEU A 4 -2.33 6.49 -13.65
C LEU A 4 -1.43 5.87 -12.57
N GLY A 5 -1.00 6.70 -11.63
CA GLY A 5 -0.27 6.29 -10.43
C GLY A 5 -0.80 6.93 -9.17
N CYS A 6 -0.40 6.38 -8.03
CA CYS A 6 -0.71 6.91 -6.70
C CYS A 6 0.57 7.09 -5.87
N ALA A 7 0.46 7.84 -4.78
CA ALA A 7 1.61 8.24 -3.98
C ALA A 7 1.58 7.72 -2.55
N VAL A 8 2.72 7.19 -2.09
CA VAL A 8 3.09 6.92 -0.70
C VAL A 8 2.18 5.94 0.05
N ARG A 9 0.94 6.29 0.43
CA ARG A 9 0.06 5.35 1.13
C ARG A 9 -0.73 4.52 0.13
N VAL A 10 -1.09 3.31 0.57
CA VAL A 10 -2.01 2.43 -0.14
C VAL A 10 -3.14 2.09 0.82
N LEU A 11 -4.32 2.63 0.57
CA LEU A 11 -5.50 2.48 1.41
C LEU A 11 -6.39 1.32 0.95
N GLY A 12 -6.36 0.95 -0.33
CA GLY A 12 -7.21 -0.11 -0.87
C GLY A 12 -6.86 -1.53 -0.39
N LYS A 13 -5.74 -1.68 0.34
CA LYS A 13 -5.40 -2.90 1.07
C LYS A 13 -4.83 -2.55 2.46
N PRO A 14 -5.62 -2.75 3.54
CA PRO A 14 -5.17 -2.48 4.90
C PRO A 14 -3.87 -3.21 5.26
N GLY A 15 -3.03 -2.54 6.06
CA GLY A 15 -1.75 -3.08 6.51
C GLY A 15 -0.60 -2.98 5.51
N LEU A 16 -0.77 -2.37 4.33
CA LEU A 16 0.38 -2.04 3.48
C LEU A 16 1.09 -0.79 3.99
N LYS A 17 2.15 -1.00 4.79
CA LYS A 17 3.05 0.07 5.21
C LYS A 17 3.93 0.52 4.04
N PRO A 18 4.23 1.82 3.89
CA PRO A 18 5.05 2.31 2.78
C PRO A 18 6.56 2.25 3.00
N TYR A 19 6.99 2.26 4.26
CA TYR A 19 8.38 2.17 4.69
C TYR A 19 8.44 1.80 6.18
N ASP A 20 9.66 1.56 6.67
CA ASP A 20 9.93 1.26 8.08
C ASP A 20 9.81 2.52 8.95
N THR A 21 8.75 2.60 9.76
CA THR A 21 8.44 3.75 10.63
C THR A 21 9.02 3.62 12.04
N ARG A 22 9.79 2.56 12.32
CA ARG A 22 10.33 2.31 13.66
C ARG A 22 11.31 3.41 14.05
N ARG A 23 11.30 3.79 15.32
CA ARG A 23 12.25 4.78 15.86
C ARG A 23 13.68 4.22 15.90
N TRP A 24 14.67 5.11 15.85
CA TRP A 24 16.09 4.76 15.82
C TRP A 24 16.53 3.72 16.88
N GLN A 25 15.94 3.71 18.09
CA GLN A 25 16.24 2.71 19.13
C GLN A 25 15.91 1.27 18.72
N SER A 26 15.00 1.10 17.75
CA SER A 26 14.57 -0.20 17.23
C SER A 26 15.37 -0.63 16.00
N GLY A 27 16.35 0.18 15.55
CA GLY A 27 17.19 -0.12 14.39
C GLY A 27 16.38 -0.29 13.10
N PRO A 28 15.60 0.72 12.67
CA PRO A 28 14.92 0.68 11.38
C PRO A 28 15.93 0.52 10.24
N HIS A 29 15.49 -0.10 9.14
CA HIS A 29 16.39 -0.43 8.05
C HIS A 29 15.71 -0.41 6.67
N LEU A 30 16.41 0.10 5.66
CA LEU A 30 15.96 0.15 4.27
C LEU A 30 15.46 -1.21 3.74
N SER A 31 16.11 -2.32 4.10
CA SER A 31 15.65 -3.66 3.68
C SER A 31 14.22 -3.98 4.13
N VAL A 32 13.79 -3.47 5.28
CA VAL A 32 12.42 -3.66 5.79
C VAL A 32 11.46 -2.82 4.96
N SER A 33 11.81 -1.56 4.69
CA SER A 33 11.07 -0.72 3.74
C SER A 33 10.96 -1.34 2.35
N LEU A 34 12.01 -2.01 1.86
CA LEU A 34 11.99 -2.68 0.55
C LEU A 34 11.10 -3.93 0.54
N ALA A 35 11.03 -4.67 1.65
CA ALA A 35 10.05 -5.74 1.81
C ALA A 35 8.61 -5.18 1.76
N TYR A 36 8.37 -4.04 2.40
CA TYR A 36 7.10 -3.32 2.33
C TYR A 36 6.75 -2.85 0.92
N VAL A 37 7.70 -2.26 0.20
CA VAL A 37 7.54 -1.86 -1.21
C VAL A 37 7.24 -3.08 -2.08
N ARG A 38 7.90 -4.21 -1.87
CA ARG A 38 7.62 -5.46 -2.59
C ARG A 38 6.16 -5.91 -2.40
N ASP A 39 5.64 -5.88 -1.18
CA ASP A 39 4.22 -6.19 -0.91
C ASP A 39 3.26 -5.21 -1.61
N ILE A 40 3.63 -3.92 -1.66
CA ILE A 40 2.88 -2.89 -2.40
C ILE A 40 2.90 -3.17 -3.90
N LEU A 41 4.04 -3.51 -4.49
CA LEU A 41 4.15 -3.81 -5.93
C LEU A 41 3.24 -4.98 -6.35
N HIS A 42 3.13 -6.02 -5.52
CA HIS A 42 2.17 -7.12 -5.75
C HIS A 42 0.73 -6.64 -5.77
N TYR A 43 0.35 -5.77 -4.83
CA TYR A 43 -0.98 -5.19 -4.80
C TYR A 43 -1.24 -4.30 -6.02
N LEU A 44 -0.33 -3.37 -6.33
CA LEU A 44 -0.48 -2.45 -7.46
C LEU A 44 -0.58 -3.19 -8.78
N HIS A 45 0.20 -4.27 -8.97
CA HIS A 45 0.11 -5.11 -10.15
C HIS A 45 -1.28 -5.73 -10.31
N LYS A 46 -1.88 -6.24 -9.21
CA LYS A 46 -3.25 -6.80 -9.19
C LYS A 46 -4.32 -5.73 -9.38
N ALA A 47 -4.08 -4.50 -8.91
CA ALA A 47 -4.95 -3.35 -9.09
C ALA A 47 -4.76 -2.64 -10.45
N ASP A 48 -3.85 -3.14 -11.29
CA ASP A 48 -3.47 -2.54 -12.57
C ASP A 48 -3.05 -1.05 -12.44
N ILE A 49 -2.30 -0.73 -11.38
CA ILE A 49 -1.71 0.60 -11.15
C ILE A 49 -0.23 0.53 -11.57
N ARG A 50 0.16 1.38 -12.50
CA ARG A 50 1.45 1.27 -13.23
C ARG A 50 2.45 2.36 -12.91
N MET A 51 2.17 3.18 -11.90
CA MET A 51 3.13 4.15 -11.36
C MET A 51 2.92 4.31 -9.86
N TYR A 52 4.02 4.45 -9.11
CA TYR A 52 3.99 4.61 -7.67
C TYR A 52 5.07 5.59 -7.21
N ARG A 53 4.69 6.52 -6.32
CA ARG A 53 5.66 7.38 -5.63
C ARG A 53 6.07 6.72 -4.32
N LEU A 54 7.34 6.38 -4.23
CA LEU A 54 7.97 5.87 -3.01
C LEU A 54 8.00 6.97 -1.94
N ALA A 55 7.92 6.58 -0.67
CA ALA A 55 8.11 7.51 0.44
C ALA A 55 9.55 8.04 0.45
N SER A 56 9.75 9.34 0.64
CA SER A 56 11.10 9.94 0.65
C SER A 56 11.94 9.47 1.85
N ASP A 57 11.28 9.01 2.92
CA ASP A 57 11.91 8.41 4.11
C ASP A 57 12.12 6.89 3.98
N LEU A 58 12.13 6.35 2.74
CA LEU A 58 12.29 4.90 2.49
C LEU A 58 13.51 4.30 3.21
N ALA A 59 14.60 5.04 3.33
CA ALA A 59 15.75 4.71 4.16
C ALA A 59 15.76 5.60 5.42
N PRO A 60 15.29 5.12 6.58
CA PRO A 60 15.11 5.95 7.77
C PRO A 60 16.45 6.50 8.28
N TYR A 61 16.49 7.78 8.65
CA TYR A 61 17.66 8.47 9.23
C TYR A 61 18.93 8.48 8.37
N ILE A 62 18.89 8.03 7.11
CA ILE A 62 20.08 7.86 6.26
C ILE A 62 20.89 9.15 6.02
N THR A 63 20.25 10.32 6.11
CA THR A 63 20.92 11.63 6.01
C THR A 63 20.94 12.40 7.34
N HIS A 64 20.52 11.78 8.46
CA HIS A 64 20.46 12.46 9.75
C HIS A 64 21.86 12.62 10.34
N PRO A 65 22.29 13.84 10.71
CA PRO A 65 23.67 14.09 11.15
C PRO A 65 24.04 13.36 12.44
N ASP A 66 23.09 13.23 13.37
CA ASP A 66 23.36 12.61 14.69
C ASP A 66 23.30 11.08 14.69
N PHE A 67 22.97 10.45 13.56
CA PHE A 67 22.81 8.99 13.47
C PHE A 67 23.62 8.37 12.32
N PRO A 68 24.97 8.47 12.34
CA PRO A 68 25.85 7.98 11.28
C PRO A 68 25.76 6.46 11.04
N GLU A 69 25.34 5.69 12.03
CA GLU A 69 25.14 4.25 11.93
C GLU A 69 24.08 3.85 10.87
N PHE A 70 23.19 4.77 10.48
CA PHE A 70 22.16 4.54 9.46
C PHE A 70 22.61 4.94 8.04
N HIS A 71 23.80 5.51 7.86
CA HIS A 71 24.21 6.08 6.56
C HIS A 71 24.58 5.02 5.51
N HIS A 72 24.87 3.78 5.94
CA HIS A 72 25.30 2.67 5.08
C HIS A 72 24.16 1.77 4.57
N GLN A 73 22.90 2.10 4.88
CA GLN A 73 21.76 1.23 4.56
C GLN A 73 21.61 0.87 3.08
N ILE A 74 22.02 1.76 2.16
CA ILE A 74 22.00 1.45 0.71
C ILE A 74 23.02 0.36 0.39
N ASP A 75 24.25 0.48 0.90
CA ASP A 75 25.32 -0.50 0.69
C ASP A 75 24.93 -1.86 1.28
N GLU A 76 24.22 -1.85 2.41
CA GLU A 76 23.75 -3.05 3.10
C GLU A 76 22.54 -3.72 2.42
N ALA A 77 21.84 -3.03 1.51
CA ALA A 77 20.58 -3.47 0.91
C ALA A 77 20.59 -3.53 -0.64
N LEU A 78 21.78 -3.64 -1.26
CA LEU A 78 21.92 -3.61 -2.73
C LEU A 78 21.15 -4.74 -3.42
N ALA A 79 21.16 -5.96 -2.87
CA ALA A 79 20.44 -7.10 -3.45
C ALA A 79 18.92 -6.90 -3.40
N GLU A 80 18.42 -6.32 -2.31
CA GLU A 80 17.00 -6.01 -2.10
C GLU A 80 16.55 -4.88 -3.03
N LEU A 81 17.37 -3.84 -3.21
CA LEU A 81 17.12 -2.76 -4.18
C LEU A 81 17.01 -3.32 -5.60
N ALA A 82 17.98 -4.12 -6.03
CA ALA A 82 17.98 -4.75 -7.35
C ALA A 82 16.76 -5.66 -7.55
N HIS A 83 16.35 -6.40 -6.51
CA HIS A 83 15.16 -7.25 -6.55
C HIS A 83 13.86 -6.45 -6.68
N VAL A 84 13.65 -5.41 -5.86
CA VAL A 84 12.49 -4.51 -5.96
C VAL A 84 12.42 -3.86 -7.34
N GLY A 85 13.57 -3.41 -7.86
CA GLY A 85 13.65 -2.85 -9.20
C GLY A 85 13.32 -3.85 -10.31
N SER A 86 13.78 -5.10 -10.18
CA SER A 86 13.41 -6.18 -11.10
C SER A 86 11.91 -6.44 -11.09
N LEU A 87 11.30 -6.49 -9.91
CA LEU A 87 9.86 -6.69 -9.75
C LEU A 87 9.07 -5.53 -10.35
N ALA A 88 9.51 -4.29 -10.13
CA ALA A 88 8.87 -3.11 -10.72
C ALA A 88 8.90 -3.13 -12.25
N ARG A 89 10.05 -3.51 -12.85
CA ARG A 89 10.18 -3.68 -14.31
C ARG A 89 9.30 -4.81 -14.84
N GLU A 90 9.29 -5.95 -14.17
CA GLU A 90 8.45 -7.11 -14.52
C GLU A 90 6.96 -6.74 -14.53
N TYR A 91 6.52 -5.97 -13.53
CA TYR A 91 5.12 -5.54 -13.41
C TYR A 91 4.78 -4.28 -14.21
N GLY A 92 5.77 -3.70 -14.91
CA GLY A 92 5.60 -2.45 -15.67
C GLY A 92 5.21 -1.25 -14.80
N ILE A 93 5.66 -1.22 -13.54
CA ILE A 93 5.37 -0.17 -12.56
C ILE A 93 6.53 0.84 -12.53
N ARG A 94 6.26 2.09 -12.89
CA ARG A 94 7.21 3.19 -12.77
C ARG A 94 7.33 3.64 -11.31
N LEU A 95 8.55 3.66 -10.78
CA LEU A 95 8.83 4.18 -9.43
C LEU A 95 9.44 5.57 -9.48
N THR A 96 8.98 6.48 -8.62
CA THR A 96 9.52 7.84 -8.50
C THR A 96 9.63 8.25 -7.04
N PHE A 97 10.44 9.27 -6.76
CA PHE A 97 10.39 10.00 -5.51
C PHE A 97 9.87 11.42 -5.76
N HIS A 98 9.41 12.05 -4.69
CA HIS A 98 9.32 13.51 -4.61
C HIS A 98 10.24 13.95 -3.48
N ALA A 99 11.11 14.92 -3.72
CA ALA A 99 11.99 15.43 -2.69
C ALA A 99 11.16 15.99 -1.51
N PRO A 100 11.57 15.75 -0.26
CA PRO A 100 10.91 16.37 0.90
C PRO A 100 10.90 17.90 0.78
N SER A 101 9.88 18.56 1.35
CA SER A 101 9.74 20.03 1.31
C SER A 101 10.90 20.81 1.95
N HIS A 102 11.68 20.17 2.83
CA HIS A 102 12.87 20.77 3.42
C HIS A 102 14.08 20.82 2.45
N VAL A 103 14.02 20.12 1.31
CA VAL A 103 15.05 20.18 0.27
C VAL A 103 14.83 21.45 -0.56
N VAL A 104 15.58 22.50 -0.24
CA VAL A 104 15.45 23.83 -0.86
C VAL A 104 16.80 24.27 -1.44
N LEU A 105 17.06 23.91 -2.69
CA LEU A 105 18.32 24.28 -3.36
C LEU A 105 18.40 25.76 -3.73
N SER A 106 17.30 26.51 -3.72
CA SER A 106 17.31 27.97 -3.92
C SER A 106 17.77 28.75 -2.67
N SER A 107 18.00 28.06 -1.54
CA SER A 107 18.36 28.69 -0.27
C SER A 107 19.71 29.40 -0.33
N SER A 108 19.84 30.48 0.45
CA SER A 108 21.11 31.15 0.72
C SER A 108 21.89 30.50 1.87
N ASN A 109 21.28 29.58 2.63
CA ASN A 109 21.94 28.89 3.74
C ASN A 109 22.74 27.68 3.22
N PRO A 110 24.09 27.69 3.29
CA PRO A 110 24.91 26.61 2.75
C PRO A 110 24.64 25.25 3.40
N ALA A 111 24.36 25.22 4.71
CA ALA A 111 24.10 23.97 5.42
C ALA A 111 22.78 23.31 4.97
N LEU A 112 21.75 24.12 4.67
CA LEU A 112 20.48 23.62 4.15
C LEU A 112 20.65 23.07 2.72
N VAL A 113 21.43 23.77 1.89
CA VAL A 113 21.75 23.31 0.52
C VAL A 113 22.53 22.01 0.56
N GLU A 114 23.57 21.91 1.39
CA GLU A 114 24.39 20.71 1.52
C GLU A 114 23.56 19.50 1.98
N GLN A 115 22.67 19.71 2.95
CA GLN A 115 21.73 18.68 3.39
C GLN A 115 20.75 18.29 2.27
N GLY A 116 20.23 19.26 1.53
CA GLY A 116 19.36 19.02 0.38
C GLY A 116 20.06 18.19 -0.70
N MET A 117 21.31 18.53 -1.03
CA MET A 117 22.13 17.79 -2.00
C MET A 117 22.40 16.35 -1.53
N ARG A 118 22.70 16.13 -0.25
CA ARG A 118 22.82 14.79 0.33
C ARG A 118 21.54 13.97 0.17
N THR A 119 20.39 14.56 0.50
CA THR A 119 19.08 13.89 0.35
C THR A 119 18.81 13.54 -1.11
N LEU A 120 19.04 14.45 -2.06
CA LEU A 120 18.86 14.17 -3.48
C LEU A 120 19.78 13.06 -3.98
N ASN A 121 21.04 13.06 -3.56
CA ASN A 121 21.99 12.00 -3.93
C ASN A 121 21.54 10.63 -3.41
N VAL A 122 21.05 10.56 -2.17
CA VAL A 122 20.49 9.34 -1.58
C VAL A 122 19.28 8.82 -2.37
N LEU A 123 18.31 9.69 -2.69
CA LEU A 123 17.11 9.30 -3.44
C LEU A 123 17.46 8.85 -4.86
N ALA A 124 18.33 9.57 -5.56
CA ALA A 124 18.80 9.21 -6.89
C ALA A 124 19.58 7.89 -6.89
N ARG A 125 20.44 7.69 -5.89
CA ARG A 125 21.20 6.44 -5.70
C ARG A 125 20.25 5.26 -5.53
N MET A 126 19.20 5.35 -4.71
CA MET A 126 18.23 4.25 -4.58
C MET A 126 17.61 3.87 -5.93
N LEU A 127 17.22 4.85 -6.77
CA LEU A 127 16.68 4.55 -8.11
C LEU A 127 17.72 3.90 -9.04
N ASN A 128 19.00 4.29 -8.92
CA ASN A 128 20.12 3.70 -9.67
C ASN A 128 20.40 2.25 -9.25
N GLU A 129 20.43 1.97 -7.94
CA GLU A 129 20.67 0.63 -7.39
C GLU A 129 19.45 -0.31 -7.60
N MET A 130 18.25 0.24 -7.76
CA MET A 130 17.10 -0.52 -8.28
C MET A 130 17.23 -0.81 -9.79
N HIS A 131 18.21 -0.24 -10.48
CA HIS A 131 18.43 -0.37 -11.92
C HIS A 131 17.22 0.08 -12.77
N LEU A 132 16.54 1.15 -12.33
CA LEU A 132 15.35 1.66 -13.01
C LEU A 132 15.73 2.55 -14.20
N GLY A 133 14.84 2.62 -15.20
CA GLY A 133 15.03 3.42 -16.40
C GLY A 133 14.98 4.94 -16.12
N PRO A 134 15.32 5.79 -17.12
CA PRO A 134 15.36 7.25 -16.98
C PRO A 134 14.01 7.90 -16.65
N GLU A 135 12.89 7.19 -16.83
CA GLU A 135 11.58 7.61 -16.37
C GLU A 135 11.48 7.66 -14.84
N SER A 136 12.28 6.89 -14.11
CA SER A 136 12.33 6.94 -12.66
C SER A 136 13.11 8.16 -12.19
N VAL A 137 12.37 9.16 -11.72
CA VAL A 137 12.87 10.49 -11.34
C VAL A 137 12.61 10.83 -9.86
N VAL A 138 13.40 11.76 -9.34
CA VAL A 138 13.18 12.51 -8.11
C VAL A 138 12.61 13.87 -8.50
N VAL A 139 11.33 14.09 -8.23
CA VAL A 139 10.66 15.36 -8.51
C VAL A 139 11.05 16.37 -7.43
N LEU A 140 11.37 17.61 -7.81
CA LEU A 140 11.64 18.70 -6.87
C LEU A 140 11.07 20.03 -7.34
N HIS A 141 10.57 20.81 -6.38
CA HIS A 141 10.31 22.23 -6.60
C HIS A 141 11.62 23.03 -6.54
N VAL A 142 11.60 24.24 -7.10
CA VAL A 142 12.70 25.21 -6.96
C VAL A 142 12.85 25.65 -5.49
N GLY A 143 11.72 25.78 -4.77
CA GLY A 143 11.66 26.17 -3.37
C GLY A 143 11.22 27.62 -3.17
N GLY A 144 11.68 28.27 -2.10
CA GLY A 144 11.27 29.66 -1.81
C GLY A 144 11.92 30.69 -2.73
N GLY A 145 11.17 31.73 -3.09
CA GLY A 145 11.65 32.86 -3.91
C GLY A 145 12.55 33.83 -3.14
N TYR A 146 12.46 33.82 -1.80
CA TYR A 146 13.10 34.78 -0.90
C TYR A 146 12.80 36.24 -1.36
N GLU A 147 13.61 37.22 -0.96
CA GLU A 147 13.39 38.64 -1.34
C GLU A 147 13.56 38.91 -2.84
N ASN A 148 14.14 37.97 -3.61
CA ASN A 148 14.39 38.11 -5.04
C ASN A 148 14.29 36.75 -5.78
N PRO A 149 13.15 36.47 -6.46
CA PRO A 149 12.93 35.23 -7.19
C PRO A 149 13.96 34.93 -8.29
N ALA A 150 14.41 35.95 -9.03
CA ALA A 150 15.42 35.76 -10.08
C ALA A 150 16.77 35.29 -9.51
N ALA A 151 17.18 35.89 -8.38
CA ALA A 151 18.39 35.45 -7.68
C ALA A 151 18.23 34.04 -7.09
N ALA A 152 17.01 33.65 -6.68
CA ALA A 152 16.72 32.31 -6.21
C ALA A 152 16.81 31.26 -7.32
N LEU A 153 16.31 31.53 -8.53
CA LEU A 153 16.49 30.68 -9.70
C LEU A 153 17.98 30.50 -10.06
N GLU A 154 18.76 31.59 -10.04
CA GLU A 154 20.19 31.52 -10.35
C GLU A 154 20.97 30.66 -9.34
N ARG A 155 20.68 30.84 -8.04
CA ARG A 155 21.25 30.01 -6.96
C ARG A 155 20.86 28.54 -7.13
N PHE A 156 19.58 28.27 -7.36
CA PHE A 156 19.09 26.91 -7.59
C PHE A 156 19.89 26.22 -8.69
N CYS A 157 20.00 26.86 -9.86
CA CYS A 157 20.72 26.28 -10.98
C CYS A 157 22.22 26.09 -10.68
N ARG A 158 22.86 27.03 -9.96
CA ARG A 158 24.26 26.90 -9.54
C ARG A 158 24.48 25.71 -8.61
N HIS A 159 23.56 25.44 -7.68
CA HIS A 159 23.66 24.29 -6.80
C HIS A 159 23.32 22.97 -7.52
N VAL A 160 22.39 22.99 -8.48
CA VAL A 160 22.13 21.86 -9.38
C VAL A 160 23.38 21.49 -10.18
N ASP A 161 24.14 22.47 -10.67
CA ASP A 161 25.39 22.23 -11.40
C ASP A 161 26.49 21.58 -10.53
N GLN A 162 26.36 21.62 -9.20
CA GLN A 162 27.28 20.98 -8.26
C GLN A 162 26.87 19.54 -7.89
N LEU A 163 25.65 19.12 -8.26
CA LEU A 163 25.21 17.75 -8.00
C LEU A 163 26.00 16.75 -8.86
N PRO A 164 26.26 15.53 -8.34
CA PRO A 164 26.84 14.47 -9.15
C PRO A 164 25.99 14.20 -10.41
N PRO A 165 26.61 13.90 -11.57
CA PRO A 165 25.87 13.64 -12.80
C PRO A 165 24.79 12.57 -12.66
N GLU A 166 25.06 11.51 -11.92
CA GLU A 166 24.14 10.41 -11.62
C GLU A 166 22.94 10.83 -10.76
N THR A 167 23.07 11.93 -10.02
CA THR A 167 21.95 12.57 -9.30
C THR A 167 21.18 13.49 -10.23
N ARG A 168 21.88 14.35 -10.97
CA ARG A 168 21.26 15.32 -11.88
C ARG A 168 20.41 14.63 -12.95
N GLN A 169 20.85 13.50 -13.50
CA GLN A 169 20.10 12.73 -14.50
C GLN A 169 18.76 12.16 -13.98
N ARG A 170 18.58 12.11 -12.65
CA ARG A 170 17.35 11.62 -12.01
C ARG A 170 16.39 12.75 -11.64
N LEU A 171 16.77 14.02 -11.77
CA LEU A 171 15.90 15.11 -11.35
C LEU A 171 14.78 15.38 -12.36
N ALA A 172 13.64 15.85 -11.87
CA ALA A 172 12.60 16.49 -12.67
C ALA A 172 12.02 17.67 -11.89
N LEU A 173 11.88 18.83 -12.51
CA LEU A 173 11.38 20.04 -11.88
C LEU A 173 9.87 20.07 -11.86
N GLU A 174 9.30 20.61 -10.80
CA GLU A 174 7.87 20.89 -10.72
C GLU A 174 7.67 22.35 -10.34
N HIS A 175 6.93 23.09 -11.16
CA HIS A 175 6.44 24.43 -10.78
C HIS A 175 5.48 24.33 -9.59
N ASP A 176 5.37 25.41 -8.82
CA ASP A 176 4.56 25.46 -7.62
C ASP A 176 3.35 26.41 -7.79
N ASP A 177 2.57 26.54 -6.73
CA ASP A 177 1.29 27.24 -6.68
C ASP A 177 1.38 28.71 -6.19
N THR A 178 2.58 29.19 -5.84
CA THR A 178 2.74 30.44 -5.09
C THR A 178 3.90 31.32 -5.55
N THR A 179 5.04 30.70 -5.87
CA THR A 179 6.34 31.35 -6.06
C THR A 179 6.86 31.22 -7.48
N PHE A 180 6.96 30.00 -8.03
CA PHE A 180 7.58 29.76 -9.33
C PHE A 180 6.60 29.06 -10.25
N ASP A 181 6.17 29.76 -11.30
CA ASP A 181 5.22 29.25 -12.28
C ASP A 181 5.90 28.39 -13.37
N LEU A 182 5.12 27.94 -14.34
CA LEU A 182 5.62 27.09 -15.42
C LEU A 182 6.76 27.77 -16.22
N MET A 183 6.66 29.08 -16.46
CA MET A 183 7.64 29.80 -17.27
C MET A 183 8.96 29.97 -16.51
N ASP A 184 8.88 30.16 -15.19
CA ASP A 184 10.05 30.22 -14.32
C ASP A 184 10.84 28.89 -14.39
N VAL A 185 10.16 27.74 -14.23
CA VAL A 185 10.83 26.43 -14.27
C VAL A 185 11.28 26.03 -15.67
N LEU A 186 10.61 26.49 -16.73
CA LEU A 186 11.09 26.30 -18.11
C LEU A 186 12.39 27.05 -18.38
N THR A 187 12.58 28.23 -17.79
CA THR A 187 13.87 28.95 -17.84
C THR A 187 14.99 28.13 -17.16
N VAL A 188 14.67 27.45 -16.05
CA VAL A 188 15.60 26.54 -15.38
C VAL A 188 15.89 25.32 -16.27
N HIS A 189 14.87 24.75 -16.94
CA HIS A 189 15.06 23.67 -17.91
C HIS A 189 16.00 24.08 -19.04
N GLU A 190 15.83 25.27 -19.64
CA GLU A 190 16.70 25.76 -20.72
C GLU A 190 18.18 25.82 -20.30
N ARG A 191 18.45 26.20 -19.04
CA ARG A 191 19.82 26.23 -18.51
C ARG A 191 20.37 24.85 -18.15
N THR A 192 19.54 23.99 -17.56
CA THR A 192 20.00 22.78 -16.86
C THR A 192 19.70 21.47 -17.60
N GLY A 193 18.78 21.49 -18.56
CA GLY A 193 18.25 20.32 -19.24
C GLY A 193 17.37 19.41 -18.37
N ILE A 194 17.06 19.80 -17.13
CA ILE A 194 16.22 18.99 -16.23
C ILE A 194 14.77 19.01 -16.74
N PRO A 195 14.12 17.85 -16.96
CA PRO A 195 12.74 17.80 -17.45
C PRO A 195 11.76 18.40 -16.45
N VAL A 196 10.61 18.87 -16.94
CA VAL A 196 9.56 19.53 -16.15
C VAL A 196 8.35 18.60 -16.03
N VAL A 197 7.95 18.30 -14.80
CA VAL A 197 6.67 17.71 -14.44
C VAL A 197 5.63 18.84 -14.42
N PHE A 198 4.64 18.73 -15.30
CA PHE A 198 3.47 19.60 -15.25
C PHE A 198 2.52 19.13 -14.13
N ASP A 199 2.18 20.03 -13.23
CA ASP A 199 1.14 19.86 -12.21
C ASP A 199 -0.10 20.69 -12.57
N PHE A 200 -1.25 20.02 -12.67
CA PHE A 200 -2.48 20.68 -13.08
C PHE A 200 -2.99 21.71 -12.06
N LEU A 201 -2.97 21.40 -10.76
CA LEU A 201 -3.51 22.29 -9.73
C LEU A 201 -2.61 23.50 -9.52
N HIS A 202 -1.30 23.31 -9.51
CA HIS A 202 -0.33 24.40 -9.41
C HIS A 202 -0.48 25.37 -10.58
N HIS A 203 -0.62 24.87 -11.83
CA HIS A 203 -0.87 25.74 -12.99
C HIS A 203 -2.19 26.50 -12.87
N ARG A 204 -3.24 25.89 -12.32
CA ARG A 204 -4.53 26.55 -12.08
C ARG A 204 -4.44 27.67 -11.04
N LEU A 205 -3.56 27.52 -10.04
CA LEU A 205 -3.37 28.50 -8.96
C LEU A 205 -2.38 29.60 -9.34
N LEU A 206 -1.32 29.26 -10.08
CA LEU A 206 -0.26 30.17 -10.48
C LEU A 206 0.10 30.01 -11.96
N ASN A 207 -0.56 30.81 -12.80
CA ASN A 207 -0.27 30.94 -14.21
C ASN A 207 -0.27 32.42 -14.61
N ARG A 208 0.83 33.12 -14.30
CA ARG A 208 0.96 34.57 -14.51
C ARG A 208 0.83 34.95 -15.98
N GLY A 209 1.40 34.11 -16.86
CA GLY A 209 1.34 34.27 -18.30
C GLY A 209 -0.02 33.97 -18.92
N ARG A 210 -0.98 33.43 -18.16
CA ARG A 210 -2.28 32.94 -18.65
C ARG A 210 -2.14 31.96 -19.82
N VAL A 211 -1.08 31.15 -19.79
CA VAL A 211 -0.79 30.14 -20.81
C VAL A 211 -1.94 29.12 -20.83
N PRO A 212 -2.60 28.90 -22.00
CA PRO A 212 -3.65 27.89 -22.13
C PRO A 212 -3.16 26.50 -21.74
N LEU A 213 -4.05 25.65 -21.23
CA LEU A 213 -3.68 24.32 -20.72
C LEU A 213 -2.96 23.46 -21.77
N ASP A 214 -3.50 23.36 -22.99
CA ASP A 214 -2.91 22.55 -24.06
C ASP A 214 -1.47 23.00 -24.38
N GLU A 215 -1.24 24.31 -24.42
CA GLU A 215 0.08 24.89 -24.68
C GLU A 215 1.04 24.63 -23.51
N ALA A 216 0.57 24.80 -22.27
CA ALA A 216 1.35 24.58 -21.06
C ALA A 216 1.80 23.12 -20.94
N VAL A 217 0.89 22.18 -21.17
CA VAL A 217 1.16 20.74 -21.22
C VAL A 217 2.18 20.44 -22.32
N ASP A 218 1.99 20.96 -23.54
CA ASP A 218 2.92 20.74 -24.65
C ASP A 218 4.32 21.29 -24.39
N MET A 219 4.43 22.45 -23.72
CA MET A 219 5.71 23.01 -23.30
C MET A 219 6.41 22.08 -22.31
N ALA A 220 5.72 21.62 -21.27
CA ALA A 220 6.30 20.71 -20.28
C ALA A 220 6.68 19.35 -20.89
N LEU A 221 5.82 18.75 -21.73
CA LEU A 221 6.11 17.45 -22.35
C LEU A 221 7.35 17.49 -23.26
N ARG A 222 7.59 18.60 -23.96
CA ARG A 222 8.79 18.79 -24.81
C ARG A 222 10.10 18.83 -24.04
N THR A 223 10.07 19.04 -22.73
CA THR A 223 11.28 19.03 -21.89
C THR A 223 11.79 17.62 -21.60
N TRP A 224 10.96 16.59 -21.79
CA TRP A 224 11.34 15.20 -21.57
C TRP A 224 12.06 14.63 -22.81
N PRO A 225 13.07 13.74 -22.63
CA PRO A 225 13.66 13.03 -23.75
C PRO A 225 12.60 12.22 -24.51
N THR A 226 12.71 12.19 -25.84
CA THR A 226 11.69 11.61 -26.74
C THR A 226 11.41 10.12 -26.51
N ASN A 227 12.37 9.38 -25.96
CA ASN A 227 12.26 7.96 -25.64
C ASN A 227 11.86 7.70 -24.17
N VAL A 228 11.53 8.74 -23.41
CA VAL A 228 11.15 8.66 -22.00
C VAL A 228 9.71 9.10 -21.84
N ARG A 229 8.90 8.24 -21.21
CA ARG A 229 7.51 8.57 -20.92
C ARG A 229 7.45 9.72 -19.91
N ALA A 230 6.88 10.85 -20.31
CA ALA A 230 6.77 12.03 -19.45
C ALA A 230 5.85 11.77 -18.24
N LYS A 231 6.07 12.53 -17.16
CA LYS A 231 5.28 12.48 -15.93
C LYS A 231 4.55 13.80 -15.72
N LEU A 232 3.30 13.71 -15.28
CA LEU A 232 2.47 14.84 -14.85
C LEU A 232 1.87 14.55 -13.48
N HIS A 233 1.41 15.59 -12.79
CA HIS A 233 0.67 15.49 -11.54
C HIS A 233 -0.76 16.04 -11.74
N LEU A 234 -1.72 15.37 -11.08
CA LEU A 234 -3.13 15.73 -11.07
C LEU A 234 -3.63 15.74 -9.63
N ALA A 235 -4.06 16.93 -9.20
CA ALA A 235 -4.77 17.16 -7.96
C ALA A 235 -5.99 18.04 -8.22
N SER A 236 -6.95 17.99 -7.30
CA SER A 236 -8.08 18.93 -7.25
C SER A 236 -8.04 19.71 -5.94
N PRO A 237 -8.51 20.97 -5.92
CA PRO A 237 -8.52 21.76 -4.70
C PRO A 237 -9.53 21.19 -3.71
N SER A 238 -9.13 21.07 -2.44
CA SER A 238 -10.04 20.72 -1.36
C SER A 238 -11.03 21.87 -1.12
N THR A 239 -12.32 21.55 -1.19
CA THR A 239 -13.41 22.47 -0.85
C THR A 239 -13.95 22.23 0.56
N ALA A 240 -13.41 21.24 1.27
CA ALA A 240 -13.80 20.91 2.62
C ALA A 240 -13.30 21.93 3.65
N ALA A 241 -14.11 22.22 4.67
CA ALA A 241 -13.70 23.09 5.76
C ALA A 241 -12.58 22.42 6.59
N ARG A 242 -11.55 23.18 6.94
CA ARG A 242 -10.39 22.66 7.68
C ARG A 242 -10.69 22.65 9.17
N ARG A 243 -10.57 21.48 9.80
CA ARG A 243 -10.68 21.32 11.25
C ARG A 243 -9.28 21.46 11.86
N VAL A 244 -9.07 22.48 12.67
CA VAL A 244 -7.80 22.74 13.36
C VAL A 244 -8.01 22.55 14.85
N GLU A 245 -7.42 21.49 15.39
CA GLU A 245 -7.38 21.25 16.83
C GLU A 245 -6.47 22.28 17.50
N ARG A 246 -6.99 22.96 18.51
CA ARG A 246 -6.27 23.93 19.33
C ARG A 246 -6.32 23.50 20.78
N LYS A 247 -5.26 23.83 21.50
CA LYS A 247 -5.20 23.67 22.95
C LYS A 247 -5.35 25.03 23.60
N ASN A 248 -6.30 25.15 24.52
CA ASN A 248 -6.40 26.33 25.38
C ASN A 248 -5.14 26.40 26.25
N PRO A 249 -4.33 27.47 26.15
CA PRO A 249 -3.07 27.56 26.88
C PRO A 249 -3.25 27.67 28.41
N VAL A 250 -4.45 28.07 28.88
CA VAL A 250 -4.76 28.23 30.32
C VAL A 250 -5.40 26.97 30.89
N THR A 251 -6.48 26.47 30.26
CA THR A 251 -7.22 25.31 30.78
C THR A 251 -6.63 23.98 30.32
N GLY A 252 -5.78 23.99 29.29
CA GLY A 252 -5.26 22.77 28.65
C GLY A 252 -6.29 22.04 27.78
N GLU A 253 -7.53 22.52 27.73
CA GLU A 253 -8.65 21.92 27.01
C GLU A 253 -8.41 21.96 25.49
N ARG A 254 -8.68 20.85 24.81
CA ARG A 254 -8.60 20.75 23.36
C ARG A 254 -9.95 21.09 22.75
N PHE A 255 -9.96 21.96 21.76
CA PHE A 255 -11.16 22.35 21.02
C PHE A 255 -10.84 22.45 19.53
N VAL A 256 -11.85 22.25 18.68
CA VAL A 256 -11.69 22.29 17.23
C VAL A 256 -12.20 23.63 16.71
N THR A 257 -11.36 24.30 15.93
CA THR A 257 -11.73 25.49 15.15
C THR A 257 -11.93 25.12 13.68
N VAL A 258 -12.95 25.69 13.05
CA VAL A 258 -13.22 25.46 11.63
C VAL A 258 -12.71 26.66 10.84
N HIS A 259 -11.83 26.39 9.88
CA HIS A 259 -11.23 27.38 8.99
C HIS A 259 -11.70 27.17 7.55
N PRO A 260 -11.71 28.23 6.72
CA PRO A 260 -11.95 28.09 5.28
C PRO A 260 -10.96 27.11 4.63
N PRO A 261 -11.37 26.45 3.52
CA PRO A 261 -10.47 25.64 2.70
C PRO A 261 -9.28 26.47 2.20
N LEU A 262 -8.17 25.78 1.94
CA LEU A 262 -7.02 26.33 1.22
C LEU A 262 -6.97 25.66 -0.15
N LEU A 263 -6.97 26.46 -1.21
CA LEU A 263 -7.09 25.93 -2.58
C LEU A 263 -5.91 25.07 -3.01
N HIS A 264 -4.74 25.25 -2.39
CA HIS A 264 -3.56 24.40 -2.61
C HIS A 264 -3.62 23.05 -1.89
N GLN A 265 -4.54 22.86 -0.94
CA GLN A 265 -4.68 21.56 -0.30
C GLN A 265 -5.39 20.62 -1.24
N HIS A 266 -4.83 19.42 -1.41
CA HIS A 266 -5.42 18.41 -2.27
C HIS A 266 -6.70 17.86 -1.64
N SER A 267 -7.70 17.64 -2.47
CA SER A 267 -8.91 16.95 -2.07
C SER A 267 -8.65 15.47 -1.78
N ASP A 268 -9.55 14.85 -1.03
CA ASP A 268 -9.54 13.41 -0.77
C ASP A 268 -9.76 12.58 -2.04
N PHE A 269 -10.55 13.12 -2.97
CA PHE A 269 -10.85 12.51 -4.28
C PHE A 269 -10.68 13.55 -5.38
N ILE A 270 -10.23 13.11 -6.55
CA ILE A 270 -10.12 13.99 -7.72
C ILE A 270 -11.50 14.41 -8.19
N HIS A 271 -11.66 15.70 -8.45
CA HIS A 271 -12.86 16.22 -9.08
C HIS A 271 -12.87 15.77 -10.56
N PRO A 272 -13.88 15.03 -11.02
CA PRO A 272 -13.80 14.33 -12.30
C PRO A 272 -13.69 15.28 -13.51
N PHE A 273 -14.24 16.49 -13.42
CA PHE A 273 -14.14 17.47 -14.51
C PHE A 273 -12.73 18.07 -14.64
N ASP A 274 -11.98 18.17 -13.54
CA ASP A 274 -10.57 18.60 -13.57
C ASP A 274 -9.73 17.53 -14.30
N ALA A 275 -9.98 16.25 -13.99
CA ALA A 275 -9.35 15.14 -14.67
C ALA A 275 -9.71 15.07 -16.16
N ILE A 276 -10.98 15.28 -16.52
CA ILE A 276 -11.42 15.32 -17.92
C ILE A 276 -10.70 16.45 -18.68
N GLU A 277 -10.63 17.65 -18.09
CA GLU A 277 -9.93 18.80 -18.69
C GLU A 277 -8.45 18.48 -18.98
N LEU A 278 -7.73 17.92 -18.01
CA LEU A 278 -6.33 17.51 -18.22
C LEU A 278 -6.23 16.36 -19.24
N LEU A 279 -7.02 15.30 -19.11
CA LEU A 279 -6.90 14.13 -19.98
C LEU A 279 -7.28 14.44 -21.43
N ASP A 280 -8.19 15.36 -21.68
CA ASP A 280 -8.51 15.84 -23.04
C ASP A 280 -7.30 16.49 -23.72
N SER A 281 -6.49 17.26 -22.97
CA SER A 281 -5.24 17.87 -23.47
C SER A 281 -4.11 16.85 -23.72
N LEU A 282 -4.25 15.63 -23.15
CA LEU A 282 -3.28 14.55 -23.27
C LEU A 282 -3.66 13.48 -24.30
N ARG A 283 -4.78 13.65 -25.02
CA ARG A 283 -5.28 12.65 -25.97
C ARG A 283 -4.23 12.24 -27.00
N GLY A 284 -4.16 10.93 -27.25
CA GLY A 284 -3.19 10.34 -28.17
C GLY A 284 -1.74 10.38 -27.69
N ARG A 285 -1.46 10.91 -26.49
CA ARG A 285 -0.10 10.95 -25.92
C ARG A 285 0.18 9.71 -25.05
N ASP A 286 1.46 9.45 -24.85
CA ASP A 286 1.96 8.36 -24.03
C ASP A 286 2.66 8.95 -22.80
N VAL A 287 1.94 9.02 -21.68
CA VAL A 287 2.33 9.77 -20.48
C VAL A 287 1.87 9.05 -19.21
N ASP A 288 2.51 9.40 -18.09
CA ASP A 288 2.09 8.94 -16.77
C ASP A 288 1.56 10.11 -15.94
N VAL A 289 0.38 9.95 -15.35
CA VAL A 289 -0.26 10.97 -14.49
C VAL A 289 -0.30 10.45 -13.06
N MET A 290 0.38 11.16 -12.16
CA MET A 290 0.36 10.87 -10.74
C MET A 290 -0.88 11.53 -10.14
N VAL A 291 -1.78 10.72 -9.58
CA VAL A 291 -2.94 11.20 -8.85
C VAL A 291 -2.51 11.55 -7.42
N GLU A 292 -2.61 12.83 -7.09
CA GLU A 292 -2.28 13.36 -5.77
C GLU A 292 -3.56 13.75 -5.03
N ALA A 293 -4.12 12.79 -4.31
CA ALA A 293 -5.33 12.96 -3.53
C ALA A 293 -5.18 12.27 -2.18
N GLY A 294 -5.92 12.74 -1.17
CA GLY A 294 -5.90 12.16 0.18
C GLY A 294 -6.33 10.70 0.24
N GLY A 295 -7.17 10.26 -0.71
CA GLY A 295 -7.62 8.87 -0.87
C GLY A 295 -6.65 7.95 -1.63
N HIS A 296 -5.49 8.45 -2.05
CA HIS A 296 -4.42 7.67 -2.69
C HIS A 296 -4.91 6.73 -3.82
N ASP A 297 -4.67 5.42 -3.72
CA ASP A 297 -5.07 4.42 -4.72
C ASP A 297 -6.60 4.23 -4.82
N ILE A 298 -7.34 4.48 -3.73
CA ILE A 298 -8.81 4.49 -3.75
C ILE A 298 -9.33 5.67 -4.57
N ALA A 299 -8.70 6.85 -4.45
CA ALA A 299 -9.05 8.00 -5.26
C ALA A 299 -8.80 7.75 -6.77
N LEU A 300 -7.72 7.04 -7.10
CA LEU A 300 -7.46 6.58 -8.46
C LEU A 300 -8.55 5.60 -8.95
N GLY A 301 -8.93 4.63 -8.11
CA GLY A 301 -10.04 3.72 -8.40
C GLY A 301 -11.35 4.44 -8.67
N LYS A 302 -11.69 5.44 -7.84
CA LYS A 302 -12.85 6.34 -8.02
C LYS A 302 -12.80 7.06 -9.36
N LEU A 303 -11.65 7.65 -9.67
CA LEU A 303 -11.45 8.43 -10.88
C LEU A 303 -11.70 7.57 -12.13
N ARG A 304 -11.22 6.32 -12.15
CA ARG A 304 -11.49 5.40 -13.27
C ARG A 304 -12.99 5.15 -13.46
N GLN A 305 -13.75 4.97 -12.38
CA GLN A 305 -15.22 4.80 -12.45
C GLN A 305 -15.91 6.06 -12.96
N ASP A 306 -15.48 7.23 -12.48
CA ASP A 306 -16.04 8.51 -12.91
C ASP A 306 -15.76 8.76 -14.40
N LEU A 307 -14.57 8.46 -14.88
CA LEU A 307 -14.23 8.56 -16.30
C LEU A 307 -15.09 7.61 -17.15
N GLN A 308 -15.32 6.37 -16.71
CA GLN A 308 -16.20 5.46 -17.43
C GLN A 308 -17.63 5.97 -17.55
N ARG A 309 -18.13 6.64 -16.51
CA ARG A 309 -19.47 7.19 -16.49
C ARG A 309 -19.59 8.49 -17.28
N LEU A 310 -18.62 9.41 -17.12
CA LEU A 310 -18.71 10.80 -17.57
C LEU A 310 -17.96 11.06 -18.88
N ALA A 311 -16.89 10.32 -19.16
CA ALA A 311 -16.08 10.46 -20.37
C ALA A 311 -15.54 9.10 -20.87
N PRO A 312 -16.42 8.19 -21.37
CA PRO A 312 -16.02 6.84 -21.80
C PRO A 312 -14.89 6.81 -22.84
N HIS A 313 -14.82 7.84 -23.69
CA HIS A 313 -13.79 7.97 -24.71
C HIS A 313 -12.39 8.20 -24.10
N LEU A 314 -12.28 8.98 -23.02
CA LEU A 314 -11.03 9.15 -22.27
C LEU A 314 -10.71 7.91 -21.42
N ALA A 315 -11.74 7.27 -20.85
CA ALA A 315 -11.56 6.03 -20.11
C ALA A 315 -10.89 4.93 -20.96
N ALA A 316 -11.14 4.89 -22.27
CA ALA A 316 -10.51 3.95 -23.19
C ALA A 316 -9.02 4.25 -23.47
N GLU A 317 -8.56 5.48 -23.26
CA GLU A 317 -7.16 5.88 -23.43
C GLU A 317 -6.32 5.70 -22.14
N VAL A 318 -7.00 5.57 -20.99
CA VAL A 318 -6.40 5.35 -19.69
C VAL A 318 -6.18 3.85 -19.45
N ALA A 319 -4.93 3.46 -19.21
CA ALA A 319 -4.56 2.10 -18.83
C ALA A 319 -5.11 1.76 -17.44
N GLY A 320 -5.60 0.53 -17.30
CA GLY A 320 -6.29 0.11 -16.09
C GLY A 320 -7.66 -0.49 -16.36
N ALA A 321 -7.95 -1.64 -15.75
CA ALA A 321 -9.35 -1.95 -15.46
C ALA A 321 -9.95 -0.86 -14.54
N PRO A 322 -11.27 -0.58 -14.62
CA PRO A 322 -11.94 0.20 -13.58
C PRO A 322 -11.57 -0.37 -12.21
N GLY A 323 -11.12 0.48 -11.30
CA GLY A 323 -10.83 0.05 -9.93
C GLY A 323 -12.07 -0.61 -9.32
N ARG A 324 -11.87 -1.49 -8.33
CA ARG A 324 -12.98 -2.00 -7.50
C ARG A 324 -13.87 -0.84 -7.07
N ALA A 325 -15.19 -1.03 -7.09
CA ALA A 325 -16.16 0.00 -6.74
C ALA A 325 -15.74 0.67 -5.43
N VAL A 326 -15.63 2.01 -5.38
CA VAL A 326 -15.25 2.72 -4.15
C VAL A 326 -16.23 2.44 -3.02
N GLU A 327 -17.46 2.08 -3.39
CA GLU A 327 -18.52 1.58 -2.50
C GLU A 327 -18.16 0.26 -1.78
N GLU A 328 -17.15 -0.49 -2.24
CA GLU A 328 -16.68 -1.74 -1.62
C GLU A 328 -15.57 -1.54 -0.57
N THR A 329 -14.95 -0.35 -0.49
CA THR A 329 -13.90 -0.03 0.48
C THR A 329 -14.45 0.95 1.52
N ILE A 330 -15.27 0.45 2.44
CA ILE A 330 -15.67 1.21 3.63
C ILE A 330 -14.47 1.26 4.56
N LEU A 331 -13.82 2.43 4.64
CA LEU A 331 -12.78 2.70 5.62
C LEU A 331 -13.41 3.33 6.86
N THR A 332 -12.91 2.96 8.04
CA THR A 332 -13.17 3.74 9.25
C THR A 332 -12.45 5.10 9.16
N TRP A 333 -12.85 6.05 10.00
CA TRP A 333 -12.20 7.36 10.03
C TRP A 333 -10.73 7.23 10.47
N GLU A 334 -10.42 6.27 11.34
CA GLU A 334 -9.06 5.97 11.79
C GLU A 334 -8.19 5.44 10.64
N GLU A 335 -8.71 4.49 9.86
CA GLU A 335 -8.04 3.95 8.67
C GLU A 335 -7.77 5.06 7.62
N TRP A 336 -8.77 5.91 7.40
CA TRP A 336 -8.68 7.06 6.48
C TRP A 336 -7.64 8.09 6.94
N ALA A 337 -7.81 8.60 8.16
CA ALA A 337 -6.94 9.61 8.75
C ALA A 337 -5.51 9.13 8.94
N GLY A 338 -5.25 7.82 8.79
CA GLY A 338 -3.96 7.25 9.06
C GLY A 338 -3.57 7.45 10.51
N VAL A 339 -4.58 7.47 11.41
CA VAL A 339 -4.31 7.26 12.83
C VAL A 339 -3.75 5.86 12.87
N GLU A 340 -2.43 5.76 13.04
CA GLU A 340 -1.81 4.53 13.46
C GLU A 340 -2.58 4.14 14.72
N GLU A 341 -3.45 3.13 14.64
CA GLU A 341 -3.87 2.47 15.87
C GLU A 341 -2.58 2.21 16.63
N GLU A 342 -2.55 2.52 17.93
CA GLU A 342 -1.38 2.29 18.80
C GLU A 342 -0.92 0.81 18.80
N ASP A 343 -1.58 -0.04 18.01
CA ASP A 343 -1.49 -1.48 17.80
C ASP A 343 -1.16 -1.93 16.34
N GLY A 344 -0.74 -1.00 15.48
CA GLY A 344 -0.51 -1.17 14.02
C GLY A 344 0.74 -1.94 13.57
N ASP A 345 1.37 -2.74 14.44
CA ASP A 345 2.53 -3.56 14.09
C ASP A 345 2.10 -4.83 13.36
N ARG A 346 2.70 -5.09 12.20
CA ARG A 346 2.45 -6.29 11.40
C ARG A 346 3.16 -7.48 12.00
N VAL A 347 2.43 -8.58 12.12
CA VAL A 347 2.99 -9.88 12.50
C VAL A 347 2.81 -10.83 11.33
N LEU A 348 3.87 -11.57 11.00
CA LEU A 348 3.77 -12.74 10.14
C LEU A 348 3.92 -13.99 10.99
N VAL A 349 2.87 -14.80 11.07
CA VAL A 349 2.99 -16.15 11.64
C VAL A 349 3.73 -17.02 10.64
N VAL A 350 4.87 -17.57 11.04
CA VAL A 350 5.73 -18.46 10.26
C VAL A 350 5.75 -19.85 10.88
N VAL A 351 6.02 -20.86 10.05
CA VAL A 351 6.00 -22.26 10.48
C VAL A 351 7.38 -22.71 10.90
N MET A 352 7.45 -23.31 12.09
CA MET A 352 8.64 -23.99 12.59
C MET A 352 8.40 -25.51 12.62
N ASN A 353 9.05 -26.22 11.69
CA ASN A 353 8.89 -27.66 11.53
C ASN A 353 10.18 -28.46 11.65
N ASN A 354 11.28 -27.79 12.00
CA ASN A 354 12.60 -28.38 12.16
C ASN A 354 13.26 -27.82 13.44
N PRO A 355 13.67 -28.67 14.40
CA PRO A 355 14.38 -28.23 15.60
C PRO A 355 15.65 -27.43 15.30
N ARG A 356 16.40 -27.78 14.25
CA ARG A 356 17.61 -27.04 13.84
C ARG A 356 17.28 -25.60 13.43
N ASP A 357 16.17 -25.39 12.72
CA ASP A 357 15.74 -24.05 12.33
C ASP A 357 15.29 -23.21 13.53
N PHE A 358 14.78 -23.86 14.58
CA PHE A 358 14.44 -23.20 15.83
C PHE A 358 15.70 -22.80 16.62
N GLU A 359 16.71 -23.66 16.66
CA GLU A 359 18.03 -23.34 17.24
C GLU A 359 18.66 -22.15 16.53
N ILE A 360 18.66 -22.15 15.19
CA ILE A 360 19.12 -21.01 14.38
C ILE A 360 18.34 -19.73 14.74
N ALA A 361 17.01 -19.79 14.80
CA ALA A 361 16.19 -18.63 15.15
C ALA A 361 16.47 -18.11 16.57
N ARG A 362 16.71 -19.01 17.53
CA ARG A 362 16.96 -18.69 18.95
C ARG A 362 18.37 -18.16 19.18
N ASP A 363 19.36 -18.84 18.62
CA ASP A 363 20.77 -18.68 18.99
C ASP A 363 21.54 -17.83 17.97
N GLU A 364 21.19 -17.92 16.68
CA GLU A 364 21.80 -17.13 15.60
C GLU A 364 20.95 -15.91 15.18
N GLY A 365 19.69 -15.84 15.61
CA GLY A 365 18.83 -14.66 15.43
C GLY A 365 18.34 -14.47 13.99
N TRP A 366 18.04 -15.54 13.25
CA TRP A 366 17.42 -15.39 11.92
C TRP A 366 16.45 -16.54 11.56
N TYR A 367 15.50 -16.23 10.69
CA TYR A 367 14.58 -17.19 10.07
C TYR A 367 14.64 -17.06 8.53
N ARG A 368 14.26 -18.09 7.78
CA ARG A 368 14.28 -18.04 6.30
C ARG A 368 12.92 -18.31 5.68
N ILE A 369 12.58 -17.53 4.67
CA ILE A 369 11.36 -17.67 3.87
C ILE A 369 11.78 -17.89 2.40
N PRO A 370 11.46 -19.03 1.76
CA PRO A 370 11.74 -19.21 0.33
C PRO A 370 11.02 -18.15 -0.50
N VAL A 371 11.72 -17.46 -1.40
CA VAL A 371 11.13 -16.36 -2.22
C VAL A 371 9.94 -16.86 -3.05
N GLU A 372 10.07 -18.04 -3.67
CA GLU A 372 9.01 -18.67 -4.48
C GLU A 372 7.74 -19.03 -3.69
N ARG A 373 7.83 -19.13 -2.35
CA ARG A 373 6.72 -19.51 -1.47
C ARG A 373 6.30 -18.38 -0.54
N ALA A 374 6.93 -17.22 -0.65
CA ALA A 374 6.62 -16.07 0.19
C ALA A 374 5.17 -15.59 -0.11
N PRO A 375 4.38 -15.25 0.93
CA PRO A 375 3.04 -14.71 0.71
C PRO A 375 3.12 -13.35 -0.01
N ASP A 376 1.99 -12.87 -0.55
CA ASP A 376 1.89 -11.50 -1.07
C ASP A 376 2.29 -10.44 -0.05
N MET A 377 2.07 -10.74 1.24
CA MET A 377 2.37 -9.89 2.38
C MET A 377 3.46 -10.54 3.24
N VAL A 378 4.71 -10.46 2.80
CA VAL A 378 5.85 -11.06 3.52
C VAL A 378 6.45 -10.13 4.56
N ALA A 379 6.33 -8.82 4.36
CA ALA A 379 6.91 -7.85 5.27
C ALA A 379 6.14 -7.83 6.61
N ALA A 380 6.88 -7.72 7.70
CA ALA A 380 6.31 -7.67 9.05
C ALA A 380 7.29 -7.00 10.00
N ASP A 381 6.74 -6.43 11.07
CA ASP A 381 7.48 -5.87 12.20
C ASP A 381 7.88 -6.98 13.19
N TYR A 382 7.11 -8.07 13.24
CA TYR A 382 7.39 -9.26 14.05
C TYR A 382 7.15 -10.56 13.30
N LEU A 383 7.92 -11.60 13.64
CA LEU A 383 7.59 -12.99 13.32
C LEU A 383 7.02 -13.69 14.55
N ALA A 384 5.94 -14.44 14.37
CA ALA A 384 5.40 -15.34 15.38
C ALA A 384 5.55 -16.79 14.92
N PHE A 385 5.96 -17.71 15.80
CA PHE A 385 6.44 -19.04 15.41
C PHE A 385 5.42 -20.12 15.74
N TYR A 386 4.71 -20.62 14.72
CA TYR A 386 3.85 -21.80 14.85
C TYR A 386 4.71 -23.08 14.91
N LEU A 387 4.72 -23.74 16.06
CA LEU A 387 5.49 -24.97 16.28
C LEU A 387 4.67 -26.19 15.82
N THR A 388 5.26 -27.04 14.97
CA THR A 388 4.58 -28.26 14.49
C THR A 388 4.77 -29.47 15.43
N LYS A 389 4.32 -30.66 15.00
CA LYS A 389 4.36 -31.92 15.76
C LYS A 389 5.73 -32.30 16.35
N VAL A 390 6.83 -31.81 15.78
CA VAL A 390 8.20 -32.13 16.24
C VAL A 390 8.57 -31.46 17.57
N PHE A 391 7.78 -30.48 18.04
CA PHE A 391 8.04 -29.70 19.26
C PHE A 391 7.29 -30.23 20.51
N GLY A 392 6.89 -31.50 20.49
CA GLY A 392 6.42 -32.21 21.69
C GLY A 392 5.27 -31.47 22.42
N PRO A 393 5.42 -31.07 23.70
CA PRO A 393 4.36 -30.40 24.46
C PRO A 393 3.89 -29.06 23.88
N GLU A 394 4.74 -28.34 23.15
CA GLU A 394 4.41 -27.02 22.57
C GLU A 394 3.89 -27.11 21.12
N ARG A 395 3.75 -28.33 20.60
CA ARG A 395 3.25 -28.53 19.23
C ARG A 395 1.87 -27.91 19.02
N TRP A 396 1.62 -27.57 17.76
CA TRP A 396 0.38 -26.99 17.27
C TRP A 396 -0.01 -25.73 18.04
N SER A 397 0.98 -24.90 18.36
CA SER A 397 0.74 -23.62 19.03
C SER A 397 1.72 -22.57 18.53
N ILE A 398 1.45 -21.32 18.85
CA ILE A 398 2.34 -20.18 18.67
C ILE A 398 2.78 -19.74 20.08
N PRO A 399 3.97 -20.14 20.55
CA PRO A 399 4.44 -19.76 21.88
C PRO A 399 5.46 -18.61 21.84
N TYR A 400 6.00 -18.28 20.67
CA TYR A 400 7.11 -17.34 20.52
C TYR A 400 6.82 -16.24 19.50
N ILE A 401 7.35 -15.05 19.78
CA ILE A 401 7.40 -13.90 18.88
C ILE A 401 8.80 -13.29 18.89
N ALA A 402 9.24 -12.70 17.79
CA ALA A 402 10.47 -11.93 17.71
C ALA A 402 10.33 -10.71 16.80
N PRO A 403 10.91 -9.54 17.16
CA PRO A 403 10.90 -8.38 16.28
C PRO A 403 11.79 -8.63 15.08
N VAL A 404 11.31 -8.31 13.88
CA VAL A 404 12.12 -8.32 12.66
C VAL A 404 13.12 -7.18 12.74
N ARG A 405 14.36 -7.40 12.31
CA ARG A 405 15.41 -6.38 12.23
C ARG A 405 15.69 -5.99 10.80
N ARG A 406 15.95 -6.99 9.95
CA ARG A 406 16.35 -6.81 8.54
C ARG A 406 15.85 -7.96 7.67
N TYR A 407 15.80 -7.71 6.36
CA TYR A 407 15.63 -8.74 5.34
C TYR A 407 16.90 -8.78 4.51
N ARG A 408 17.39 -9.98 4.20
CA ARG A 408 18.45 -10.19 3.22
C ARG A 408 18.04 -11.25 2.21
N LEU A 409 18.27 -11.01 0.93
CA LEU A 409 18.19 -12.00 -0.12
C LEU A 409 19.49 -12.80 -0.15
N ALA A 410 19.36 -14.10 0.02
CA ALA A 410 20.50 -15.02 0.01
C ALA A 410 20.09 -16.35 -0.64
N ARG A 411 21.06 -17.04 -1.22
CA ARG A 411 20.87 -18.40 -1.70
C ARG A 411 20.92 -19.39 -0.53
N ARG A 412 20.26 -20.54 -0.68
CA ARG A 412 20.30 -21.58 0.36
C ARG A 412 21.72 -21.99 0.74
N ARG A 413 22.62 -22.15 -0.24
CA ARG A 413 24.04 -22.50 -0.01
C ARG A 413 24.80 -21.46 0.83
N GLU A 414 24.37 -20.21 0.82
CA GLU A 414 24.95 -19.13 1.63
C GLU A 414 24.39 -19.16 3.05
N LEU A 415 23.11 -19.52 3.21
CA LEU A 415 22.45 -19.63 4.51
C LEU A 415 22.81 -20.91 5.28
N LEU A 416 23.01 -22.01 4.56
CA LEU A 416 23.30 -23.34 5.11
C LEU A 416 24.48 -23.94 4.34
N PRO A 417 25.73 -23.52 4.63
CA PRO A 417 26.91 -23.95 3.88
C PRO A 417 27.14 -25.47 3.92
N GLU A 418 26.74 -26.13 5.01
CA GLU A 418 26.81 -27.59 5.16
C GLU A 418 25.83 -28.35 4.24
N GLU A 419 24.85 -27.66 3.65
CA GLU A 419 23.85 -28.22 2.74
C GLU A 419 24.11 -27.79 1.28
N GLY A 420 25.38 -27.60 0.90
CA GLY A 420 25.79 -27.12 -0.43
C GLY A 420 25.31 -27.99 -1.60
N ASP A 421 25.15 -29.29 -1.39
CA ASP A 421 24.67 -30.25 -2.41
C ASP A 421 23.14 -30.43 -2.41
N HIS A 422 22.40 -29.66 -1.61
CA HIS A 422 20.94 -29.76 -1.55
C HIS A 422 20.31 -29.42 -2.92
N PRO A 423 19.23 -30.10 -3.37
CA PRO A 423 18.57 -29.82 -4.66
C PRO A 423 18.05 -28.39 -4.86
N ARG A 424 18.06 -27.59 -3.79
CA ARG A 424 17.65 -26.18 -3.75
C ARG A 424 18.78 -25.25 -3.31
N ALA A 425 20.04 -25.68 -3.44
CA ALA A 425 21.21 -24.90 -3.04
C ALA A 425 21.23 -23.49 -3.64
N ASP A 426 20.73 -23.33 -4.87
CA ASP A 426 20.65 -22.04 -5.57
C ASP A 426 19.30 -21.32 -5.45
N ALA A 427 18.31 -21.89 -4.77
CA ALA A 427 17.05 -21.22 -4.58
C ALA A 427 17.22 -19.99 -3.67
N TRP A 428 16.50 -18.92 -3.98
CA TRP A 428 16.52 -17.66 -3.24
C TRP A 428 15.62 -17.71 -2.00
N TYR A 429 16.12 -17.13 -0.91
CA TYR A 429 15.41 -17.01 0.36
C TYR A 429 15.53 -15.58 0.87
N TYR A 430 14.46 -15.10 1.52
CA TYR A 430 14.56 -14.01 2.47
C TYR A 430 15.11 -14.58 3.78
N LYS A 431 16.35 -14.22 4.13
CA LYS A 431 16.87 -14.30 5.49
C LYS A 431 16.32 -13.13 6.28
N VAL A 432 15.37 -13.41 7.16
CA VAL A 432 14.79 -12.44 8.07
C VAL A 432 15.61 -12.46 9.35
N GLU A 433 16.42 -11.43 9.56
CA GLU A 433 17.14 -11.24 10.82
C GLU A 433 16.12 -10.79 11.89
N ILE A 434 16.16 -11.42 13.05
CA ILE A 434 15.20 -11.22 14.13
C ILE A 434 15.92 -10.90 15.45
N GLY A 435 15.21 -10.20 16.35
CA GLY A 435 15.63 -10.07 17.73
C GLY A 435 15.45 -11.38 18.52
N PRO A 436 15.71 -11.35 19.84
CA PRO A 436 15.57 -12.52 20.68
C PRO A 436 14.13 -13.04 20.66
N LEU A 437 13.98 -14.37 20.63
CA LEU A 437 12.68 -15.01 20.81
C LEU A 437 12.12 -14.67 22.19
N ARG A 438 10.90 -14.14 22.22
CA ARG A 438 10.14 -13.85 23.44
C ARG A 438 8.97 -14.79 23.52
N ARG A 439 8.73 -15.37 24.69
CA ARG A 439 7.49 -16.13 24.93
C ARG A 439 6.30 -15.17 24.95
N LEU A 440 5.21 -15.59 24.31
CA LEU A 440 3.92 -14.94 24.48
C LEU A 440 3.41 -15.16 25.91
N PRO A 441 2.60 -14.22 26.45
CA PRO A 441 1.96 -14.41 27.76
C PRO A 441 1.16 -15.71 27.84
N HIS A 442 0.47 -16.05 26.75
CA HIS A 442 -0.28 -17.30 26.59
C HIS A 442 0.02 -17.86 25.19
N PRO A 443 0.44 -19.14 25.06
CA PRO A 443 0.58 -19.77 23.75
C PRO A 443 -0.76 -19.85 23.03
N ILE A 444 -0.80 -19.53 21.74
CA ILE A 444 -2.02 -19.56 20.93
C ILE A 444 -2.14 -20.95 20.29
N PRO A 445 -3.07 -21.82 20.72
CA PRO A 445 -3.20 -23.17 20.18
C PRO A 445 -3.90 -23.20 18.82
N SER A 446 -3.54 -24.21 18.03
CA SER A 446 -4.31 -24.72 16.90
C SER A 446 -5.09 -25.94 17.39
N ARG A 447 -6.30 -25.70 17.90
CA ARG A 447 -7.17 -26.75 18.47
C ARG A 447 -7.62 -27.80 17.45
N ARG A 448 -7.56 -27.47 16.16
CA ARG A 448 -7.84 -28.36 15.03
C ARG A 448 -6.59 -28.52 14.16
N LEU A 449 -6.40 -29.71 13.57
CA LEU A 449 -5.27 -29.97 12.66
C LEU A 449 -5.53 -29.26 11.32
N ARG A 450 -4.70 -28.27 11.00
CA ARG A 450 -4.75 -27.54 9.73
C ARG A 450 -3.36 -27.29 9.17
N ARG A 451 -3.27 -27.15 7.84
CA ARG A 451 -2.01 -26.83 7.16
C ARG A 451 -1.72 -25.34 7.33
N VAL A 452 -0.93 -25.01 8.34
CA VAL A 452 -0.39 -23.65 8.52
C VAL A 452 0.81 -23.46 7.58
N THR A 453 0.89 -22.30 6.91
CA THR A 453 2.06 -21.89 6.11
C THR A 453 2.53 -20.50 6.52
N PHE A 454 1.73 -19.48 6.24
CA PHE A 454 1.97 -18.09 6.61
C PHE A 454 0.63 -17.41 6.95
N ILE A 455 0.54 -16.71 8.08
CA ILE A 455 -0.65 -15.95 8.46
C ILE A 455 -0.24 -14.49 8.68
N PRO A 456 -0.55 -13.57 7.76
CA PRO A 456 -0.39 -12.14 8.04
C PRO A 456 -1.45 -11.71 9.06
N THR A 457 -1.03 -11.03 10.12
CA THR A 457 -1.87 -10.54 11.21
C THR A 457 -1.32 -9.25 11.83
N THR A 458 -1.93 -8.74 12.89
CA THR A 458 -1.46 -7.58 13.67
C THR A 458 -1.00 -8.02 15.06
N LEU A 459 -0.15 -7.21 15.69
CA LEU A 459 0.34 -7.49 17.04
C LEU A 459 -0.79 -7.58 18.05
N ARG A 460 -1.76 -6.66 17.98
CA ARG A 460 -2.96 -6.71 18.81
C ARG A 460 -3.75 -7.99 18.64
N ARG A 461 -4.09 -8.38 17.39
CA ARG A 461 -4.81 -9.64 17.13
C ARG A 461 -4.04 -10.84 17.67
N LEU A 462 -2.71 -10.85 17.52
CA LEU A 462 -1.88 -11.90 18.10
C LEU A 462 -1.98 -11.95 19.63
N LEU A 463 -1.94 -10.80 20.30
CA LEU A 463 -1.98 -10.73 21.77
C LEU A 463 -3.38 -11.02 22.35
N GLU A 464 -4.44 -10.70 21.61
CA GLU A 464 -5.83 -10.94 21.98
C GLU A 464 -6.34 -12.34 21.59
N ALA A 465 -5.65 -13.04 20.66
CA ALA A 465 -6.10 -14.32 20.14
C ALA A 465 -6.11 -15.43 21.20
N GLU A 466 -7.22 -16.16 21.25
CA GLU A 466 -7.36 -17.37 22.06
C GLU A 466 -7.04 -18.64 21.27
N GLU A 467 -7.18 -18.58 19.94
CA GLU A 467 -6.80 -19.65 19.02
C GLU A 467 -6.33 -19.13 17.67
N ILE A 468 -5.72 -20.02 16.87
CA ILE A 468 -5.10 -19.66 15.58
C ILE A 468 -6.07 -19.02 14.57
N ASN A 469 -7.37 -19.26 14.69
CA ASN A 469 -8.38 -18.72 13.77
C ASN A 469 -8.60 -17.22 13.93
N ASP A 470 -8.34 -16.69 15.13
CA ASP A 470 -8.53 -15.27 15.46
C ASP A 470 -7.52 -14.36 14.73
N LEU A 471 -6.47 -14.96 14.15
CA LEU A 471 -5.34 -14.27 13.55
C LEU A 471 -5.56 -13.81 12.11
N TRP A 472 -6.56 -14.32 11.39
CA TRP A 472 -6.76 -13.93 9.99
C TRP A 472 -7.22 -12.48 9.85
N LEU A 473 -6.56 -11.70 8.98
CA LEU A 473 -6.92 -10.31 8.68
C LEU A 473 -8.13 -10.24 7.76
N GLY A 474 -9.15 -9.49 8.17
CA GLY A 474 -10.35 -9.22 7.40
C GLY A 474 -11.62 -9.73 8.09
N PRO A 475 -12.79 -9.56 7.44
CA PRO A 475 -14.01 -10.18 7.89
C PRO A 475 -13.82 -11.70 7.94
N THR A 476 -14.48 -12.38 8.88
CA THR A 476 -14.50 -13.85 8.93
C THR A 476 -14.90 -14.42 7.57
N ALA A 477 -14.51 -15.66 7.24
CA ALA A 477 -14.95 -16.30 5.98
C ALA A 477 -16.48 -16.23 5.80
N GLN A 478 -17.24 -16.30 6.89
CA GLN A 478 -18.69 -16.12 6.88
C GLN A 478 -19.10 -14.70 6.45
N GLU A 479 -18.47 -13.66 6.98
CA GLU A 479 -18.73 -12.28 6.55
C GLU A 479 -18.31 -12.03 5.10
N GLN A 480 -17.22 -12.62 4.63
CA GLN A 480 -16.80 -12.51 3.23
C GLN A 480 -17.79 -13.18 2.29
N LEU A 481 -18.22 -14.40 2.62
CA LEU A 481 -19.24 -15.10 1.84
C LEU A 481 -20.58 -14.35 1.86
N TYR A 482 -21.00 -13.85 3.02
CA TYR A 482 -22.22 -13.06 3.14
C TYR A 482 -22.18 -11.82 2.23
N LYS A 483 -21.12 -11.03 2.31
CA LYS A 483 -20.93 -9.85 1.44
C LYS A 483 -20.92 -10.24 -0.05
N ALA A 484 -20.31 -11.37 -0.40
CA ALA A 484 -20.31 -11.87 -1.76
C ALA A 484 -21.72 -12.25 -2.23
N LEU A 485 -22.51 -12.97 -1.44
CA LEU A 485 -23.88 -13.32 -1.78
C LEU A 485 -24.75 -12.07 -2.01
N ILE A 486 -24.60 -11.04 -1.17
CA ILE A 486 -25.26 -9.74 -1.38
C ILE A 486 -24.83 -9.08 -2.70
N ARG A 487 -23.54 -9.17 -3.09
CA ARG A 487 -23.03 -8.67 -4.39
C ARG A 487 -23.72 -9.35 -5.58
N TYR A 488 -23.99 -10.65 -5.48
CA TYR A 488 -24.73 -11.41 -6.49
C TYR A 488 -26.25 -11.21 -6.41
N ARG A 489 -26.72 -10.24 -5.61
CA ARG A 489 -28.13 -9.93 -5.37
C ARG A 489 -28.92 -11.11 -4.78
N VAL A 490 -28.24 -11.98 -4.04
CA VAL A 490 -28.88 -13.06 -3.28
C VAL A 490 -29.36 -12.49 -1.94
N PRO A 491 -30.65 -12.62 -1.60
CA PRO A 491 -31.21 -12.14 -0.34
C PRO A 491 -30.80 -13.08 0.80
N ALA A 492 -29.57 -12.95 1.27
CA ALA A 492 -29.01 -13.74 2.37
C ALA A 492 -29.27 -13.08 3.74
N VAL A 493 -29.42 -13.90 4.79
CA VAL A 493 -29.61 -13.48 6.18
C VAL A 493 -28.53 -14.13 7.04
N GLN A 494 -27.88 -13.35 7.91
CA GLN A 494 -26.96 -13.91 8.90
C GLN A 494 -27.73 -14.36 10.12
N GLU A 495 -27.61 -15.65 10.45
CA GLU A 495 -28.14 -16.20 11.69
C GLU A 495 -27.05 -16.19 12.77
N PRO A 496 -27.28 -15.53 13.93
CA PRO A 496 -26.33 -15.54 15.02
C PRO A 496 -26.17 -16.95 15.60
N ALA A 497 -25.00 -17.24 16.15
CA ALA A 497 -24.80 -18.43 16.97
C ALA A 497 -25.66 -18.31 18.25
N VAL A 498 -26.71 -19.12 18.38
CA VAL A 498 -27.53 -19.20 19.60
C VAL A 498 -27.27 -20.54 20.27
N GLY A 499 -26.78 -20.54 21.52
CA GLY A 499 -26.59 -21.75 22.31
C GLY A 499 -27.46 -21.76 23.55
N GLU A 500 -28.19 -22.86 23.79
CA GLU A 500 -28.65 -23.26 25.12
C GLU A 500 -27.80 -24.46 25.58
N GLY A 501 -27.08 -24.31 26.71
CA GLY A 501 -26.23 -25.36 27.27
C GLY A 501 -24.82 -25.47 26.67
N HIS A 502 -24.09 -26.54 27.04
CA HIS A 502 -22.68 -26.78 26.70
C HIS A 502 -22.40 -27.11 25.21
N THR A 503 -23.26 -26.71 24.28
CA THR A 503 -23.06 -26.93 22.84
C THR A 503 -23.43 -25.66 22.07
N PRO A 504 -22.45 -24.85 21.64
CA PRO A 504 -22.73 -23.70 20.78
C PRO A 504 -23.10 -24.18 19.37
N TYR A 505 -24.27 -23.81 18.87
CA TYR A 505 -24.56 -23.89 17.43
C TYR A 505 -23.68 -22.88 16.69
N GLN A 506 -23.02 -23.29 15.60
CA GLN A 506 -22.35 -22.35 14.71
C GLN A 506 -23.42 -21.52 13.96
N GLY A 507 -23.29 -20.19 14.01
CA GLY A 507 -24.09 -19.29 13.18
C GLY A 507 -23.85 -19.56 11.69
N GLY A 508 -24.83 -19.22 10.85
CA GLY A 508 -24.84 -19.55 9.43
C GLY A 508 -25.33 -18.40 8.55
N ILE A 509 -25.30 -18.62 7.24
CA ILE A 509 -25.91 -17.73 6.26
C ILE A 509 -27.10 -18.45 5.65
N ASP A 510 -28.30 -17.95 5.89
CA ASP A 510 -29.53 -18.51 5.34
C ASP A 510 -29.97 -17.75 4.09
N ILE A 511 -30.32 -18.49 3.05
CA ILE A 511 -30.81 -17.97 1.77
C ILE A 511 -32.23 -18.52 1.57
N PRO A 512 -33.27 -17.70 1.79
CA PRO A 512 -34.64 -18.11 1.56
C PRO A 512 -34.91 -18.36 0.07
N CYS A 513 -35.30 -19.58 -0.25
CA CYS A 513 -35.63 -20.02 -1.61
C CYS A 513 -37.13 -20.29 -1.73
N VAL A 514 -37.66 -20.36 -2.95
CA VAL A 514 -39.08 -20.66 -3.19
C VAL A 514 -39.48 -21.98 -2.50
N ASP A 515 -38.62 -22.99 -2.57
CA ASP A 515 -38.78 -24.29 -1.94
C ASP A 515 -37.78 -24.51 -0.78
N GLY A 516 -37.99 -23.81 0.33
CA GLY A 516 -37.20 -23.98 1.56
C GLY A 516 -36.08 -22.95 1.76
N VAL A 517 -34.98 -23.35 2.38
CA VAL A 517 -33.82 -22.49 2.69
C VAL A 517 -32.52 -23.19 2.33
N VAL A 518 -31.61 -22.48 1.67
CA VAL A 518 -30.22 -22.92 1.54
C VAL A 518 -29.42 -22.30 2.68
N ARG A 519 -28.89 -23.11 3.59
CA ARG A 519 -28.07 -22.67 4.72
C ARG A 519 -26.60 -22.96 4.44
N VAL A 520 -25.77 -21.94 4.48
CA VAL A 520 -24.32 -22.09 4.34
C VAL A 520 -23.67 -21.93 5.71
N LEU A 521 -22.97 -22.98 6.14
CA LEU A 521 -22.18 -22.98 7.36
C LEU A 521 -20.70 -22.98 7.00
N ILE A 522 -19.94 -22.13 7.68
CA ILE A 522 -18.49 -22.15 7.57
C ILE A 522 -17.96 -23.21 8.54
N ALA A 523 -17.50 -24.32 7.98
CA ALA A 523 -17.00 -25.48 8.72
C ALA A 523 -15.80 -26.08 8.00
N ASP A 524 -14.90 -26.74 8.74
CA ASP A 524 -13.65 -27.26 8.18
C ASP A 524 -13.85 -28.42 7.18
N GLU A 525 -15.04 -29.01 7.10
CA GLU A 525 -15.39 -30.05 6.13
C GLU A 525 -16.21 -29.46 4.99
N GLU A 526 -15.99 -29.95 3.78
CA GLU A 526 -16.90 -29.67 2.67
C GLU A 526 -17.97 -30.77 2.62
N GLY A 527 -19.22 -30.36 2.54
CA GLY A 527 -20.33 -31.28 2.51
C GLY A 527 -21.63 -30.58 2.16
N ALA A 528 -22.61 -31.37 1.75
CA ALA A 528 -23.97 -30.89 1.63
C ALA A 528 -24.92 -32.02 2.04
N TRP A 529 -25.96 -31.67 2.78
CA TRP A 529 -27.05 -32.59 3.10
C TRP A 529 -28.38 -31.86 3.08
N GLU A 530 -29.44 -32.65 3.01
CA GLU A 530 -30.82 -32.18 3.13
C GLU A 530 -31.30 -32.44 4.56
N GLU A 531 -31.85 -31.41 5.19
CA GLU A 531 -32.41 -31.44 6.54
C GLU A 531 -33.75 -30.70 6.54
N ASP A 532 -34.85 -31.46 6.55
CA ASP A 532 -36.22 -30.95 6.41
C ASP A 532 -36.39 -30.02 5.18
N GLU A 533 -36.87 -28.78 5.39
CA GLU A 533 -37.00 -27.73 4.36
C GLU A 533 -35.67 -27.00 4.09
N ARG A 534 -34.52 -27.55 4.51
CA ARG A 534 -33.20 -26.91 4.34
C ARG A 534 -32.24 -27.77 3.54
N THR A 535 -31.55 -27.15 2.59
CA THR A 535 -30.28 -27.67 2.04
C THR A 535 -29.16 -27.02 2.83
N VAL A 536 -28.40 -27.81 3.59
CA VAL A 536 -27.24 -27.31 4.35
C VAL A 536 -25.97 -27.57 3.56
N ILE A 537 -25.16 -26.53 3.38
CA ILE A 537 -23.87 -26.58 2.70
C ILE A 537 -22.79 -26.21 3.71
N LEU A 538 -21.78 -27.06 3.86
CA LEU A 538 -20.57 -26.74 4.59
C LEU A 538 -19.49 -26.26 3.63
N VAL A 539 -18.90 -25.10 3.95
CA VAL A 539 -17.80 -24.54 3.16
C VAL A 539 -16.58 -24.27 4.05
N PRO A 540 -15.41 -24.83 3.72
CA PRO A 540 -14.17 -24.53 4.41
C PRO A 540 -13.77 -23.06 4.31
N PRO A 541 -13.31 -22.42 5.41
CA PRO A 541 -12.86 -21.02 5.40
C PRO A 541 -11.85 -20.72 4.29
N GLU A 542 -10.87 -21.60 4.07
CA GLU A 542 -9.84 -21.45 3.04
C GLU A 542 -10.40 -21.46 1.61
N LYS A 543 -11.50 -22.18 1.38
CA LYS A 543 -12.17 -22.20 0.08
C LYS A 543 -12.88 -20.88 -0.16
N VAL A 544 -13.51 -20.32 0.88
CA VAL A 544 -14.09 -18.97 0.81
C VAL A 544 -13.00 -17.92 0.59
N LEU A 545 -11.91 -17.98 1.35
CA LEU A 545 -10.84 -16.99 1.31
C LEU A 545 -9.97 -17.08 0.04
N GLY A 546 -9.84 -18.26 -0.55
CA GLY A 546 -9.00 -18.51 -1.73
C GLY A 546 -9.75 -18.64 -3.06
N GLN A 547 -11.04 -18.99 -3.02
CA GLN A 547 -11.86 -19.34 -4.19
C GLN A 547 -13.31 -18.83 -4.05
N LEU A 548 -13.47 -17.60 -3.55
CA LEU A 548 -14.78 -17.01 -3.21
C LEU A 548 -15.83 -17.14 -4.33
N ASP A 549 -15.49 -16.83 -5.57
CA ASP A 549 -16.45 -16.90 -6.69
C ASP A 549 -16.92 -18.34 -6.97
N ALA A 550 -16.02 -19.33 -6.83
CA ALA A 550 -16.39 -20.73 -6.99
C ALA A 550 -17.32 -21.21 -5.86
N VAL A 551 -17.12 -20.70 -4.63
CA VAL A 551 -18.03 -20.95 -3.52
C VAL A 551 -19.39 -20.31 -3.78
N VAL A 552 -19.43 -19.06 -4.27
CA VAL A 552 -20.70 -18.39 -4.57
C VAL A 552 -21.48 -19.16 -5.65
N GLU A 553 -20.83 -19.60 -6.73
CA GLU A 553 -21.48 -20.41 -7.76
C GLU A 553 -22.02 -21.74 -7.19
N GLN A 554 -21.26 -22.42 -6.33
CA GLN A 554 -21.72 -23.63 -5.65
C GLN A 554 -22.97 -23.38 -4.80
N VAL A 555 -23.07 -22.23 -4.15
CA VAL A 555 -24.25 -21.83 -3.38
C VAL A 555 -25.42 -21.50 -4.32
N LEU A 556 -25.17 -20.76 -5.40
CA LEU A 556 -26.18 -20.40 -6.41
C LEU A 556 -26.75 -21.64 -7.12
N ASP A 557 -25.95 -22.67 -7.36
CA ASP A 557 -26.42 -23.96 -7.90
C ASP A 557 -27.48 -24.58 -6.99
N ARG A 558 -27.25 -24.61 -5.67
CA ARG A 558 -28.22 -25.13 -4.71
C ARG A 558 -29.45 -24.24 -4.56
N VAL A 559 -29.27 -22.92 -4.64
CA VAL A 559 -30.39 -21.97 -4.68
C VAL A 559 -31.29 -22.22 -5.91
N ARG A 560 -30.69 -22.46 -7.08
CA ARG A 560 -31.44 -22.81 -8.30
C ARG A 560 -32.18 -24.13 -8.17
N GLU A 561 -31.57 -25.14 -7.53
CA GLU A 561 -32.24 -26.43 -7.24
C GLU A 561 -33.47 -26.26 -6.33
N ARG A 562 -33.45 -25.31 -5.40
CA ARG A 562 -34.58 -24.97 -4.51
C ARG A 562 -35.56 -23.93 -5.10
N GLY A 563 -35.60 -23.79 -6.43
CA GLY A 563 -36.56 -22.95 -7.11
C GLY A 563 -36.24 -21.46 -7.12
N ASP A 564 -34.96 -21.10 -6.94
CA ASP A 564 -34.43 -19.73 -6.84
C ASP A 564 -34.89 -19.00 -5.56
N THR A 565 -34.36 -17.80 -5.36
CA THR A 565 -34.61 -16.95 -4.19
C THR A 565 -36.04 -16.45 -4.16
N LYS A 566 -36.64 -16.32 -2.97
CA LYS A 566 -37.97 -15.69 -2.85
C LYS A 566 -37.89 -14.23 -3.28
N PRO A 567 -38.80 -13.71 -4.12
CA PRO A 567 -38.85 -12.30 -4.45
C PRO A 567 -39.04 -11.50 -3.16
N GLN A 568 -38.13 -10.56 -2.89
CA GLN A 568 -38.30 -9.62 -1.79
C GLN A 568 -39.43 -8.66 -2.15
N ASP A 569 -40.54 -8.71 -1.42
CA ASP A 569 -41.51 -7.61 -1.43
C ASP A 569 -40.79 -6.33 -1.01
N ALA A 570 -40.78 -5.32 -1.87
CA ALA A 570 -39.95 -4.12 -1.78
C ALA A 570 -40.27 -3.17 -0.60
N GLU A 571 -41.00 -3.60 0.43
CA GLU A 571 -41.50 -2.71 1.49
C GLU A 571 -41.23 -3.14 2.95
N SER A 572 -40.59 -4.28 3.26
CA SER A 572 -40.56 -4.77 4.67
C SER A 572 -39.21 -5.02 5.34
N SER A 573 -38.07 -4.48 4.87
CA SER A 573 -36.77 -4.76 5.49
C SER A 573 -35.86 -3.55 5.74
N LEU A 574 -36.35 -2.55 6.48
CA LEU A 574 -35.49 -1.73 7.32
C LEU A 574 -35.45 -2.33 8.73
N PRO A 575 -34.27 -2.61 9.32
CA PRO A 575 -34.19 -3.08 10.69
C PRO A 575 -34.78 -2.03 11.65
N HIS A 576 -35.57 -2.50 12.63
CA HIS A 576 -36.27 -1.70 13.65
C HIS A 576 -35.38 -0.82 14.55
N ARG A 577 -34.08 -0.71 14.29
CA ARG A 577 -33.11 0.13 15.02
C ARG A 577 -32.84 1.51 14.40
N PHE A 578 -33.51 1.85 13.29
CA PHE A 578 -33.49 3.19 12.70
C PHE A 578 -34.90 3.72 12.42
N ARG A 579 -35.81 3.56 13.40
CA ARG A 579 -36.98 4.42 13.56
C ARG A 579 -36.82 5.26 14.83
#